data_AF-A0A552V474-F1
#
_entry.id   AF-A0A552V474-F1
#
_cell.length_a   1.000
_cell.length_b   1.000
_cell.length_c   1.000
_cell.angle_alpha   90.00
_cell.angle_beta   90.00
_cell.angle_gamma   90.00
#
_symmetry.space_group_name_H-M   'P 1'
#
loop_
_entity.id
_entity.type
_entity.pdbx_description
1 polymer ?
#
loop_
_entity_poly.entity_id
_entity_poly.type
_entity_poly.pdbx_seq_one_letter_code
_entity_poly.pdbx_strand_id
1 'polypeptide(L)'
;MKKINAKALVLLVMMLCLTACSSDDDAVAPILQDYKQLILGKWFIKGGTINGGAFQNYVHDCPSNRDYQEFFADGDIKFVGYNTDCEANDTQTDMWFVEGETLNITSFDPIVADMAYTIVTLNENELV
;
A
#
# COMPACT_ATOMS: atom_id res chain seq x y z
N MET A 1 -10.35 5.06 63.98
CA MET A 1 -10.40 4.53 62.59
C MET A 1 -11.85 4.51 62.13
N LYS A 2 -12.22 5.39 61.19
CA LYS A 2 -13.61 5.63 60.75
C LYS A 2 -13.97 4.57 59.69
N LYS A 3 -15.01 3.76 59.94
CA LYS A 3 -15.49 2.74 58.99
C LYS A 3 -16.15 3.46 57.82
N ILE A 4 -15.54 3.37 56.64
CA ILE A 4 -16.13 3.85 55.39
C ILE A 4 -17.13 2.78 54.95
N ASN A 5 -18.41 3.15 54.87
CA ASN A 5 -19.49 2.25 54.49
C ASN A 5 -19.40 1.97 52.97
N ALA A 6 -19.16 0.70 52.60
CA ALA A 6 -18.93 0.25 51.23
C ALA A 6 -20.07 0.57 50.23
N LYS A 7 -21.26 0.95 50.72
CA LYS A 7 -22.40 1.36 49.88
C LYS A 7 -22.24 2.76 49.26
N ALA A 8 -21.42 3.62 49.85
CA ALA A 8 -21.19 4.98 49.33
C ALA A 8 -20.15 5.03 48.21
N LEU A 9 -19.34 3.97 48.03
CA LEU A 9 -18.27 3.93 47.03
C LEU A 9 -18.80 3.59 45.62
N VAL A 10 -19.91 2.84 45.53
CA VAL A 10 -20.49 2.40 44.26
C VAL A 10 -21.17 3.55 43.50
N LEU A 11 -21.68 4.57 44.21
CA LEU A 11 -22.39 5.69 43.59
C LEU A 11 -21.45 6.73 42.94
N LEU A 12 -20.17 6.76 43.32
CA LEU A 12 -19.20 7.73 42.81
C LEU A 12 -18.56 7.30 41.48
N VAL A 13 -18.54 6.00 41.19
CA VAL A 13 -17.90 5.45 39.96
C VAL A 13 -18.81 5.59 38.73
N MET A 14 -20.13 5.73 38.93
CA MET A 14 -21.09 5.79 37.81
C MET A 14 -21.21 7.19 37.18
N MET A 15 -20.59 8.22 37.77
CA MET A 15 -20.70 9.62 37.33
C MET A 15 -19.59 10.06 36.36
N LEU A 16 -18.62 9.19 36.05
CA LEU A 16 -17.50 9.49 35.16
C LEU A 16 -17.77 9.17 33.68
N CYS A 17 -18.96 8.66 33.33
CA CYS A 17 -19.24 8.16 31.96
C CYS A 17 -19.99 9.15 31.03
N LEU A 18 -20.16 10.43 31.38
CA LEU A 18 -21.02 11.35 30.59
C LEU A 18 -20.32 12.60 30.01
N THR A 19 -18.98 12.61 29.86
CA THR A 19 -18.26 13.75 29.25
C THR A 19 -17.38 13.36 28.07
N ALA A 20 -17.93 12.60 27.12
CA ALA A 20 -17.31 12.44 25.80
C ALA A 20 -18.39 12.35 24.71
N CYS A 21 -19.09 13.46 24.53
CA CYS A 21 -19.81 13.76 23.30
C CYS A 21 -19.61 15.24 23.03
N SER A 22 -18.50 15.60 22.40
CA SER A 22 -18.49 16.81 21.57
C SER A 22 -18.95 16.37 20.20
N SER A 23 -20.11 16.89 19.81
CA SER A 23 -20.55 16.91 18.42
C SER A 23 -19.61 17.79 17.59
N ASP A 24 -19.69 17.60 16.28
CA ASP A 24 -19.00 18.30 15.18
C ASP A 24 -17.62 17.72 14.87
N ASP A 25 -17.31 17.17 13.69
CA ASP A 25 -17.90 17.34 12.36
C ASP A 25 -18.15 15.98 11.68
N ASP A 26 -19.12 15.92 10.76
CA ASP A 26 -19.12 14.96 9.65
C ASP A 26 -17.89 15.22 8.76
N ALA A 27 -16.70 14.95 9.29
CA ALA A 27 -15.58 14.61 8.46
C ALA A 27 -15.94 13.26 7.87
N VAL A 28 -16.27 13.25 6.57
CA VAL A 28 -16.09 12.07 5.73
C VAL A 28 -14.67 11.61 6.05
N ALA A 29 -14.55 10.58 6.90
CA ALA A 29 -13.26 9.98 7.17
C ALA A 29 -12.69 9.70 5.77
N PRO A 30 -11.50 10.23 5.42
CA PRO A 30 -10.89 9.85 4.17
C PRO A 30 -10.90 8.34 4.21
N ILE A 31 -11.55 7.71 3.23
CA ILE A 31 -11.52 6.26 3.08
C ILE A 31 -10.02 5.98 3.09
N LEU A 32 -9.51 5.47 4.20
CA LEU A 32 -8.12 5.09 4.34
C LEU A 32 -8.00 3.97 3.34
N GLN A 33 -7.56 4.33 2.15
CA GLN A 33 -7.43 3.42 1.05
C GLN A 33 -6.43 2.39 1.55
N ASP A 34 -6.89 1.16 1.75
CA ASP A 34 -6.02 0.08 2.20
C ASP A 34 -5.17 -0.35 1.00
N TYR A 35 -4.20 0.50 0.66
CA TYR A 35 -3.27 0.30 -0.44
C TYR A 35 -2.57 -1.06 -0.29
N LYS A 36 -2.34 -1.51 0.94
CA LYS A 36 -1.70 -2.79 1.23
C LYS A 36 -2.50 -3.97 0.71
N GLN A 37 -3.83 -3.92 0.76
CA GLN A 37 -4.68 -4.97 0.19
C GLN A 37 -4.89 -4.78 -1.32
N LEU A 38 -5.10 -3.54 -1.75
CA LEU A 38 -5.40 -3.25 -3.16
C LEU A 38 -4.22 -3.50 -4.12
N ILE A 39 -2.98 -3.39 -3.64
CA ILE A 39 -1.79 -3.55 -4.49
C ILE A 39 -1.46 -5.01 -4.78
N LEU A 40 -2.03 -5.96 -4.03
CA LEU A 40 -1.69 -7.37 -4.14
C LEU A 40 -2.04 -7.94 -5.53
N GLY A 41 -1.17 -8.83 -6.02
CA GLY A 41 -1.35 -9.51 -7.30
C GLY A 41 -0.51 -8.92 -8.42
N LYS A 42 -0.88 -9.25 -9.66
CA LYS A 42 -0.09 -9.01 -10.88
C LYS A 42 -0.50 -7.72 -11.59
N TRP A 43 0.49 -6.89 -11.87
CA TRP A 43 0.37 -5.63 -12.61
C TRP A 43 1.21 -5.69 -13.88
N PHE A 44 0.54 -5.73 -15.03
CA PHE A 44 1.20 -5.69 -16.33
C PHE A 44 1.63 -4.27 -16.67
N ILE A 45 2.89 -4.12 -17.08
CA ILE A 45 3.50 -2.83 -17.35
C ILE A 45 2.92 -2.28 -18.65
N LYS A 46 2.32 -1.08 -18.60
CA LYS A 46 1.81 -0.39 -19.81
C LYS A 46 2.76 0.67 -20.33
N GLY A 47 3.49 1.34 -19.44
CA GLY A 47 4.26 2.54 -19.76
C GLY A 47 4.22 3.56 -18.64
N GLY A 48 4.62 4.79 -18.96
CA GLY A 48 4.64 5.88 -17.98
C GLY A 48 4.82 7.25 -18.62
N THR A 49 4.91 8.28 -17.78
CA THR A 49 5.23 9.64 -18.19
C THR A 49 6.57 10.05 -17.60
N ILE A 50 7.31 10.91 -18.30
CA ILE A 50 8.57 11.48 -17.79
C ILE A 50 8.32 12.97 -17.55
N ASN A 51 8.50 13.42 -16.30
CA ASN A 51 8.34 14.81 -15.88
C ASN A 51 6.99 15.44 -16.31
N GLY A 52 5.89 14.68 -16.22
CA GLY A 52 4.55 15.13 -16.63
C GLY A 52 4.35 15.29 -18.14
N GLY A 53 5.27 14.75 -18.95
CA GLY A 53 5.13 14.70 -20.40
C GLY A 53 4.06 13.73 -20.88
N ALA A 54 4.01 13.52 -22.20
CA ALA A 54 3.09 12.55 -22.80
C ALA A 54 3.36 11.12 -22.31
N PHE A 55 2.31 10.31 -22.23
CA PHE A 55 2.43 8.88 -21.92
C PHE A 55 3.24 8.18 -23.01
N GLN A 56 4.23 7.41 -22.58
CA GLN A 56 5.06 6.57 -23.44
C GLN A 56 4.77 5.11 -23.10
N ASN A 57 4.39 4.34 -24.11
CA ASN A 57 4.19 2.91 -23.96
C ASN A 57 5.52 2.24 -23.60
N TYR A 58 5.47 1.32 -22.66
CA TYR A 58 6.58 0.42 -22.40
C TYR A 58 6.80 -0.49 -23.62
N VAL A 59 8.06 -0.66 -24.01
CA VAL A 59 8.42 -1.50 -25.16
C VAL A 59 8.80 -2.88 -24.65
N HIS A 60 7.91 -3.84 -24.85
CA HIS A 60 8.16 -5.24 -24.51
C HIS A 60 8.95 -5.94 -25.61
N ASP A 61 9.84 -6.86 -25.23
CA ASP A 61 10.52 -7.74 -26.18
C ASP A 61 9.56 -8.80 -26.74
N CYS A 62 8.70 -9.36 -25.88
CA CYS A 62 7.68 -10.33 -26.27
C CYS A 62 6.41 -9.62 -26.82
N PRO A 63 5.91 -10.00 -28.02
CA PRO A 63 4.70 -9.39 -28.62
C PRO A 63 3.40 -9.56 -27.82
N SER A 64 3.39 -10.46 -26.84
CA SER A 64 2.21 -10.67 -25.98
C SER A 64 2.12 -9.67 -24.82
N ASN A 65 3.06 -8.72 -24.69
CA ASN A 65 3.08 -7.63 -23.71
C ASN A 65 2.87 -8.13 -22.28
N ARG A 66 3.76 -9.04 -21.85
CA ARG A 66 3.59 -9.83 -20.62
C ARG A 66 4.49 -9.42 -19.47
N ASP A 67 5.26 -8.35 -19.58
CA ASP A 67 6.11 -7.96 -18.47
C ASP A 67 5.26 -7.43 -17.32
N TYR A 68 5.50 -7.93 -16.11
CA TYR A 68 4.69 -7.62 -14.94
C TYR A 68 5.50 -7.50 -13.65
N GLN A 69 4.86 -6.87 -12.68
CA GLN A 69 5.24 -6.89 -11.27
C GLN A 69 4.17 -7.64 -10.48
N GLU A 70 4.57 -8.52 -9.57
CA GLU A 70 3.64 -9.24 -8.69
C GLU A 70 3.95 -8.93 -7.22
N PHE A 71 2.97 -8.38 -6.51
CA PHE A 71 3.06 -8.07 -5.09
C PHE A 71 2.44 -9.21 -4.27
N PHE A 72 3.25 -9.81 -3.40
CA PHE A 72 2.83 -10.90 -2.53
C PHE A 72 2.52 -10.40 -1.12
N ALA A 73 1.60 -11.09 -0.44
CA ALA A 73 1.11 -10.70 0.89
C ALA A 73 2.17 -10.82 2.01
N ASP A 74 3.25 -11.56 1.76
CA ASP A 74 4.40 -11.71 2.65
C ASP A 74 5.40 -10.54 2.56
N GLY A 75 5.21 -9.63 1.60
CA GLY A 75 6.08 -8.47 1.39
C GLY A 75 7.11 -8.66 0.27
N ASP A 76 7.09 -9.80 -0.43
CA ASP A 76 7.92 -9.98 -1.62
C ASP A 76 7.28 -9.31 -2.84
N ILE A 77 8.10 -8.72 -3.70
CA ILE A 77 7.72 -8.25 -5.04
C ILE A 77 8.58 -8.98 -6.07
N LYS A 78 7.94 -9.45 -7.14
CA LYS A 78 8.63 -10.08 -8.26
C LYS A 78 8.46 -9.27 -9.53
N PHE A 79 9.57 -8.95 -10.17
CA PHE A 79 9.62 -8.40 -11.53
C PHE A 79 9.82 -9.55 -12.50
N VAL A 80 9.02 -9.62 -13.56
CA VAL A 80 9.13 -10.65 -14.58
C VAL A 80 9.15 -10.01 -15.96
N GLY A 81 10.29 -10.11 -16.62
CA GLY A 81 10.49 -9.78 -18.03
C GLY A 81 10.43 -11.03 -18.92
N TYR A 82 9.94 -10.85 -20.14
CA TYR A 82 9.88 -11.87 -21.19
C TYR A 82 10.74 -11.47 -22.38
N ASN A 83 11.54 -12.40 -22.91
CA ASN A 83 12.36 -12.18 -24.10
C ASN A 83 11.55 -12.23 -25.41
N THR A 84 12.23 -12.08 -26.55
CA THR A 84 11.62 -12.14 -27.90
C THR A 84 10.98 -13.49 -28.23
N ASP A 85 11.39 -14.57 -27.57
CA ASP A 85 10.79 -15.91 -27.70
C ASP A 85 9.62 -16.12 -26.73
N CYS A 86 9.24 -15.08 -25.98
CA CYS A 86 8.19 -15.08 -24.97
C CYS A 86 8.42 -16.07 -23.83
N GLU A 87 9.69 -16.29 -23.49
CA GLU A 87 10.13 -17.01 -22.30
C GLU A 87 10.51 -16.02 -21.20
N ALA A 88 10.17 -16.34 -19.95
CA ALA A 88 10.59 -15.51 -18.82
C ALA A 88 12.11 -15.58 -18.68
N ASN A 89 12.79 -14.43 -18.77
CA ASN A 89 14.25 -14.36 -18.82
C ASN A 89 14.86 -13.43 -17.76
N ASP A 90 14.06 -12.50 -17.23
CA ASP A 90 14.48 -11.59 -16.17
C ASP A 90 13.51 -11.75 -15.00
N THR A 91 14.00 -12.34 -13.91
CA THR A 91 13.23 -12.48 -12.69
C THR A 91 14.03 -11.93 -11.53
N GLN A 92 13.61 -10.78 -11.04
CA GLN A 92 14.15 -10.17 -9.83
C GLN A 92 13.11 -10.25 -8.72
N THR A 93 13.55 -10.61 -7.52
CA THR A 93 12.74 -10.55 -6.31
C THR A 93 13.34 -9.51 -5.39
N ASP A 94 12.51 -8.63 -4.86
CA ASP A 94 12.85 -7.61 -3.87
C ASP A 94 11.78 -7.60 -2.76
N MET A 95 11.89 -6.71 -1.78
CA MET A 95 10.83 -6.48 -0.80
C MET A 95 10.04 -5.22 -1.11
N TRP A 96 8.76 -5.20 -0.74
CA TRP A 96 7.92 -4.03 -0.80
C TRP A 96 7.13 -3.81 0.50
N PHE A 97 6.80 -2.54 0.76
CA PHE A 97 5.79 -2.18 1.75
C PHE A 97 5.18 -0.82 1.41
N VAL A 98 3.97 -0.57 1.93
CA VAL A 98 3.26 0.71 1.71
C VAL A 98 3.00 1.40 3.05
N GLU A 99 3.32 2.69 3.10
CA GLU A 99 3.04 3.60 4.22
C GLU A 99 2.30 4.84 3.71
N GLY A 100 0.99 4.92 3.97
CA GLY A 100 0.15 5.95 3.36
C GLY A 100 0.15 5.81 1.83
N GLU A 101 0.45 6.91 1.13
CA GLU A 101 0.56 6.95 -0.34
C GLU A 101 1.98 6.61 -0.85
N THR A 102 2.88 6.12 0.01
CA THR A 102 4.26 5.80 -0.39
C THR A 102 4.44 4.30 -0.53
N LEU A 103 4.78 3.84 -1.73
CA LEU A 103 5.28 2.51 -2.01
C LEU A 103 6.81 2.51 -1.89
N ASN A 104 7.34 1.68 -1.00
CA ASN A 104 8.77 1.49 -0.82
C ASN A 104 9.17 0.13 -1.40
N ILE A 105 10.25 0.10 -2.16
CA ILE A 105 10.88 -1.12 -2.69
C ILE A 105 12.32 -1.17 -2.21
N THR A 106 12.67 -2.24 -1.50
CA THR A 106 14.02 -2.51 -0.98
C THR A 106 14.63 -3.64 -1.77
N SER A 107 15.75 -3.37 -2.45
CA SER A 107 16.38 -4.39 -3.28
C SER A 107 17.24 -5.35 -2.46
N PHE A 108 17.26 -6.61 -2.86
CA PHE A 108 18.24 -7.57 -2.34
C PHE A 108 19.61 -7.45 -3.03
N ASP A 109 19.70 -6.77 -4.17
CA ASP A 109 20.98 -6.45 -4.80
C ASP A 109 21.65 -5.28 -4.06
N PRO A 110 22.82 -5.47 -3.43
CA PRO A 110 23.48 -4.42 -2.65
C PRO A 110 23.97 -3.22 -3.49
N ILE A 111 23.92 -3.31 -4.82
CA ILE A 111 24.31 -2.24 -5.74
C ILE A 111 23.10 -1.38 -6.12
N VAL A 112 21.88 -1.94 -6.03
CA VAL A 112 20.63 -1.24 -6.32
C VAL A 112 20.18 -0.50 -5.07
N ALA A 113 19.96 0.81 -5.19
CA ALA A 113 19.45 1.60 -4.08
C ALA A 113 17.96 1.34 -3.86
N ASP A 114 17.53 1.45 -2.61
CA ASP A 114 16.10 1.44 -2.25
C ASP A 114 15.37 2.58 -2.95
N MET A 115 14.12 2.32 -3.33
CA MET A 115 13.29 3.23 -4.10
C MET A 115 11.99 3.53 -3.35
N ALA A 116 11.55 4.78 -3.42
CA ALA A 116 10.28 5.22 -2.89
C ALA A 116 9.46 5.90 -3.98
N TYR A 117 8.21 5.45 -4.15
CA TYR A 117 7.26 5.92 -5.15
C TYR A 117 6.03 6.50 -4.45
N THR A 118 5.53 7.63 -4.95
CA THR A 118 4.22 8.13 -4.54
C THR A 118 3.16 7.47 -5.41
N ILE A 119 2.20 6.80 -4.78
CA ILE A 119 1.03 6.22 -5.41
C ILE A 119 0.07 7.37 -5.75
N VAL A 120 -0.09 7.64 -7.04
CA VAL A 120 -1.03 8.64 -7.57
C VAL A 120 -2.42 8.02 -7.74
N THR A 121 -2.48 6.76 -8.16
CA THR A 121 -3.74 6.02 -8.32
C THR A 121 -3.53 4.55 -8.03
N LEU A 122 -4.37 3.98 -7.17
CA LEU A 122 -4.49 2.54 -7.02
C LEU A 122 -5.96 2.15 -7.00
N ASN A 123 -6.36 1.24 -7.87
CA ASN A 123 -7.67 0.59 -7.85
C ASN A 123 -7.54 -0.77 -8.53
N GLU A 124 -8.63 -1.54 -8.66
CA GLU A 124 -8.61 -2.90 -9.25
C GLU A 124 -8.02 -3.00 -10.67
N ASN A 125 -7.90 -1.88 -11.41
CA ASN A 125 -7.50 -1.87 -12.82
C ASN A 125 -6.19 -1.12 -13.08
N GLU A 126 -5.73 -0.29 -12.14
CA GLU A 126 -4.60 0.60 -12.37
C GLU A 126 -3.80 0.88 -11.10
N LEU A 127 -2.47 0.85 -11.25
CA LEU A 127 -1.46 1.30 -10.30
C LEU A 127 -0.60 2.34 -11.03
N VAL A 128 -0.60 3.59 -10.54
CA VAL A 128 0.18 4.73 -11.03
C VAL A 128 0.89 5.39 -9.85
#